data_AF-A0A519N987-F1
#
_entry.id   AF-A0A519N987-F1
#
_cell.length_a   1.000
_cell.length_b   1.000
_cell.length_c   1.000
_cell.angle_alpha   90.00
_cell.angle_beta   90.00
_cell.angle_gamma   90.00
#
_symmetry.space_group_name_H-M   'P 1'
#
loop_
_entity.id
_entity.type
_entity.pdbx_description
1 polymer ?
#
loop_
_entity_poly.entity_id
_entity_poly.type
_entity_poly.pdbx_seq_one_letter_code
_entity_poly.pdbx_strand_id
1 'polypeptide(L)'
;MEKFLREQKEMRKCMEKKLSEITLEYEPDMDASERKHFELAKHYTYSLVVGESLMCEWHFTEMAKHYQTMLPQKVERELRTGLNECVNSVRNSDNRSV
;
A
#
# COMPACT_ATOMS: atom_id res chain seq x y z
N MET A 1 22.77 -4.43 4.25
CA MET A 1 22.33 -3.08 3.85
C MET A 1 21.83 -3.06 2.40
N GLU A 2 22.61 -3.51 1.42
CA GLU A 2 22.20 -3.52 0.00
C GLU A 2 20.93 -4.34 -0.29
N LYS A 3 20.78 -5.50 0.36
CA LYS A 3 19.58 -6.34 0.28
C LYS A 3 18.32 -5.57 0.72
N PHE A 4 18.36 -4.97 1.89
CA PHE A 4 17.26 -4.16 2.43
C PHE A 4 16.89 -2.97 1.51
N LEU A 5 17.88 -2.23 1.01
CA LEU A 5 17.65 -1.11 0.10
C LEU A 5 17.01 -1.55 -1.24
N ARG A 6 17.36 -2.75 -1.73
CA ARG A 6 16.77 -3.35 -2.92
C ARG A 6 15.31 -3.74 -2.69
N GLU A 7 15.03 -4.47 -1.61
CA GLU A 7 13.66 -4.88 -1.23
C GLU A 7 12.74 -3.66 -1.06
N GLN A 8 13.22 -2.62 -0.38
CA GLN A 8 12.50 -1.35 -0.21
C GLN A 8 12.23 -0.62 -1.53
N LYS A 9 13.14 -0.71 -2.50
CA LYS A 9 12.94 -0.13 -3.84
C LYS A 9 11.92 -0.93 -4.66
N GLU A 10 11.95 -2.26 -4.57
CA GLU A 10 11.00 -3.14 -5.25
C GLU A 10 9.59 -3.00 -4.67
N MET A 11 9.48 -2.93 -3.34
CA MET A 11 8.20 -2.74 -2.64
C MET A 11 7.53 -1.42 -3.03
N ARG A 12 8.28 -0.32 -3.06
CA ARG A 12 7.77 1.00 -3.48
C ARG A 12 7.21 0.97 -4.90
N LYS A 13 7.96 0.40 -5.84
CA LYS A 13 7.51 0.28 -7.24
C LYS A 13 6.25 -0.57 -7.37
N CYS A 14 6.19 -1.69 -6.66
CA CYS A 14 5.01 -2.54 -6.65
C CYS A 14 3.79 -1.78 -6.11
N MET A 15 3.96 -1.06 -4.99
CA MET A 15 2.88 -0.31 -4.36
C MET A 15 2.40 0.86 -5.22
N GLU A 16 3.31 1.63 -5.81
CA GLU A 16 2.97 2.72 -6.74
C GLU A 16 2.10 2.22 -7.89
N LYS A 17 2.50 1.10 -8.49
CA LYS A 17 1.75 0.48 -9.58
C LYS A 17 0.34 0.06 -9.11
N LYS A 18 0.24 -0.69 -8.00
CA LYS A 18 -1.04 -1.20 -7.51
C LYS A 18 -1.99 -0.07 -7.09
N LEU A 19 -1.48 0.96 -6.39
CA LEU A 19 -2.29 2.12 -6.03
C LEU A 19 -2.76 2.90 -7.26
N SER A 20 -1.96 2.98 -8.32
CA SER A 20 -2.37 3.58 -9.59
C SER A 20 -3.50 2.77 -10.25
N GLU A 21 -3.42 1.44 -10.26
CA GLU A 21 -4.46 0.56 -10.81
C GLU A 21 -5.78 0.73 -10.04
N ILE A 22 -5.72 0.71 -8.70
CA ILE A 22 -6.90 0.93 -7.84
C ILE A 22 -7.46 2.35 -8.05
N THR A 23 -6.62 3.36 -8.21
CA THR A 23 -7.08 4.74 -8.48
C THR A 23 -7.87 4.80 -9.79
N LEU A 24 -7.33 4.24 -10.87
CA LEU A 24 -7.99 4.25 -12.18
C LEU A 24 -9.33 3.48 -12.18
N GLU A 25 -9.41 2.38 -11.43
CA GLU A 25 -10.63 1.56 -11.38
C GLU A 25 -11.72 2.19 -10.50
N TYR A 26 -11.35 2.77 -9.35
CA TYR A 26 -12.33 3.08 -8.30
C TYR A 26 -12.56 4.58 -8.05
N GLU A 27 -11.58 5.45 -8.29
CA GLU A 27 -11.74 6.90 -8.04
C GLU A 27 -12.88 7.58 -8.84
N PRO A 28 -13.16 7.21 -10.10
CA PRO A 28 -14.22 7.85 -10.88
C PRO A 28 -15.61 7.75 -10.26
N ASP A 29 -15.89 6.68 -9.52
CA ASP A 29 -17.19 6.38 -8.92
C ASP A 29 -17.33 6.93 -7.49
N MET A 30 -16.27 7.53 -6.93
CA MET A 30 -16.27 8.05 -5.56
C MET A 30 -16.85 9.46 -5.47
N ASP A 31 -17.59 9.73 -4.40
CA ASP A 31 -18.00 11.08 -4.04
C ASP A 31 -16.83 11.91 -3.45
N ALA A 32 -17.06 13.20 -3.20
CA ALA A 32 -16.01 14.10 -2.71
C ALA A 32 -15.49 13.74 -1.32
N SER A 33 -16.32 13.18 -0.44
CA SER A 33 -15.95 12.73 0.90
C SER A 33 -15.14 11.43 0.82
N GLU A 34 -15.59 10.49 -0.01
CA GLU A 34 -14.92 9.21 -0.26
C GLU A 34 -13.54 9.42 -0.90
N ARG A 35 -13.41 10.32 -1.90
CA ARG A 35 -12.12 10.66 -2.50
C ARG A 35 -11.11 11.17 -1.49
N LYS A 36 -11.56 12.01 -0.55
CA LYS A 36 -10.69 12.53 0.51
C LYS A 36 -10.16 11.39 1.39
N HIS A 37 -11.01 10.44 1.77
CA HIS A 37 -10.57 9.26 2.53
C HIS A 37 -9.69 8.33 1.70
N PHE A 38 -9.98 8.20 0.41
CA PHE A 38 -9.21 7.36 -0.51
C PHE A 38 -7.78 7.87 -0.71
N GLU A 39 -7.60 9.18 -0.88
CA GLU A 39 -6.28 9.81 -0.96
C GLU A 39 -5.47 9.61 0.33
N LEU A 40 -6.11 9.75 1.50
CA LEU A 40 -5.46 9.48 2.78
C LEU A 40 -5.09 7.99 2.90
N ALA A 41 -6.00 7.08 2.56
CA ALA A 41 -5.72 5.63 2.59
C ALA A 41 -4.53 5.26 1.70
N LYS A 42 -4.46 5.81 0.47
CA LYS A 42 -3.31 5.64 -0.44
C LYS A 42 -2.02 6.16 0.18
N HIS A 43 -2.04 7.39 0.70
CA HIS A 43 -0.86 8.04 1.29
C HIS A 43 -0.29 7.22 2.46
N TYR A 44 -1.15 6.79 3.39
CA TYR A 44 -0.70 5.99 4.55
C TYR A 44 -0.28 4.57 4.15
N THR A 45 -0.93 3.97 3.15
CA THR A 45 -0.53 2.64 2.63
C THR A 45 0.84 2.68 1.95
N TYR A 46 1.11 3.70 1.14
CA TYR A 46 2.44 3.92 0.55
C TYR A 46 3.48 4.25 1.63
N SER A 47 3.12 5.09 2.60
CA SER A 47 4.03 5.50 3.67
C SER A 47 4.37 4.35 4.63
N LEU A 48 3.48 3.37 4.80
CA LEU A 48 3.79 2.12 5.51
C LEU A 48 4.94 1.35 4.84
N VAL A 49 4.92 1.28 3.51
CA VAL A 49 6.00 0.65 2.72
C VAL A 49 7.34 1.37 2.92
N VAL A 50 7.32 2.69 3.13
CA VAL A 50 8.54 3.50 3.40
C VAL A 50 8.95 3.48 4.88
N GLY A 51 7.98 3.24 5.79
CA GLY A 51 8.07 3.42 7.23
C GLY A 51 8.95 2.42 7.99
N GLU A 52 9.36 1.31 7.36
CA GLU A 52 10.38 0.38 7.89
C GLU A 52 11.71 1.09 8.26
N SER A 53 11.95 2.28 7.69
CA SER A 53 13.18 3.06 7.92
C SER A 53 13.15 3.95 9.18
N LEU A 54 11.97 4.18 9.78
CA LEU A 54 11.74 5.26 10.76
C LEU A 54 11.12 4.80 12.09
N MET A 55 10.96 3.48 12.31
CA MET A 55 10.35 2.91 13.54
C MET A 55 8.93 3.44 13.82
N CYS A 56 8.21 3.85 12.77
CA CYS A 56 6.86 4.43 12.86
C CYS A 56 5.79 3.56 12.18
N GLU A 57 6.13 2.31 11.84
CA GLU A 57 5.25 1.33 11.19
C GLU A 57 3.88 1.22 11.85
N TRP A 58 3.82 1.24 13.18
CA TRP A 58 2.55 1.10 13.90
C TRP A 58 1.60 2.28 13.61
N HIS A 59 2.10 3.51 13.65
CA HIS A 59 1.27 4.69 13.38
C HIS A 59 0.74 4.71 11.93
N PHE A 60 1.60 4.43 10.95
CA PHE A 60 1.19 4.38 9.55
C PHE A 60 0.24 3.21 9.26
N THR A 61 0.45 2.06 9.91
CA THR A 61 -0.45 0.90 9.81
C THR A 61 -1.84 1.22 10.35
N GLU A 62 -1.93 1.81 11.54
CA GLU A 62 -3.21 2.12 12.17
C GLU A 62 -3.96 3.23 11.42
N MET A 63 -3.27 4.26 10.93
CA MET A 63 -3.89 5.29 10.09
C MET A 63 -4.35 4.73 8.73
N ALA A 64 -3.55 3.85 8.09
CA ALA A 64 -3.95 3.19 6.85
C ALA A 64 -5.20 2.35 7.05
N LYS A 65 -5.23 1.49 8.08
CA LYS A 65 -6.43 0.69 8.42
C LYS A 65 -7.64 1.59 8.71
N HIS A 66 -7.45 2.65 9.49
CA HIS A 66 -8.52 3.58 9.84
C HIS A 66 -9.19 4.17 8.60
N TYR A 67 -8.41 4.75 7.69
CA TYR A 67 -8.98 5.33 6.46
C TYR A 67 -9.49 4.27 5.48
N GLN A 68 -8.86 3.10 5.41
CA GLN A 68 -9.36 1.98 4.60
C GLN A 68 -10.75 1.53 5.06
N THR A 69 -11.03 1.48 6.37
CA THR A 69 -12.36 1.08 6.89
C THR A 69 -13.47 2.11 6.63
N MET A 70 -13.12 3.32 6.22
CA MET A 70 -14.08 4.36 5.82
C MET A 70 -14.48 4.26 4.34
N LEU A 71 -13.84 3.37 3.56
CA LEU A 71 -14.12 3.17 2.14
C LEU A 71 -15.14 2.04 1.93
N PRO A 72 -15.77 1.97 0.75
CA PRO A 72 -16.56 0.81 0.37
C PRO A 72 -15.75 -0.49 0.52
N GLN A 73 -16.38 -1.55 1.04
CA GLN A 73 -15.71 -2.82 1.37
C GLN A 73 -14.88 -3.42 0.22
N LYS A 74 -15.32 -3.23 -1.04
CA LYS A 74 -14.58 -3.68 -2.22
C LYS A 74 -13.23 -2.99 -2.33
N VAL A 75 -13.20 -1.67 -2.13
CA VAL A 75 -11.98 -0.84 -2.19
C VAL A 75 -11.05 -1.13 -1.01
N GLU A 76 -11.61 -1.27 0.21
CA GLU A 76 -10.84 -1.70 1.38
C GLU A 76 -10.12 -3.03 1.11
N ARG A 77 -10.83 -4.01 0.57
CA ARG A 77 -10.28 -5.34 0.29
C ARG A 77 -9.17 -5.30 -0.75
N GLU A 78 -9.35 -4.54 -1.83
CA GLU A 78 -8.33 -4.39 -2.87
C GLU A 78 -7.06 -3.72 -2.33
N LEU A 79 -7.20 -2.67 -1.52
CA LEU A 79 -6.04 -2.01 -0.90
C LEU A 79 -5.26 -2.96 0.02
N ARG A 80 -5.96 -3.71 0.89
CA ARG A 80 -5.32 -4.68 1.79
C ARG A 80 -4.69 -5.85 1.03
N THR A 81 -5.36 -6.35 -0.01
CA THR A 81 -4.87 -7.45 -0.83
C THR A 81 -3.63 -7.02 -1.61
N GLY A 82 -3.67 -5.84 -2.23
CA GLY A 82 -2.53 -5.26 -2.94
C GLY A 82 -1.30 -5.07 -2.06
N LEU A 83 -1.48 -4.63 -0.81
CA LEU A 83 -0.39 -4.56 0.17
C LEU A 83 0.26 -5.93 0.40
N ASN A 84 -0.55 -6.96 0.66
CA ASN A 84 -0.06 -8.32 0.90
C ASN A 84 0.60 -8.93 -0.34
N GLU A 85 0.06 -8.68 -1.54
CA GLU A 85 0.63 -9.13 -2.82
C GLU A 85 2.04 -8.55 -3.03
N CYS A 86 2.22 -7.25 -2.80
CA CYS A 86 3.54 -6.62 -2.91
C CYS A 86 4.52 -7.14 -1.86
N VAL A 87 4.08 -7.29 -0.60
CA VAL A 87 4.90 -7.87 0.47
C VAL A 87 5.38 -9.28 0.11
N ASN A 88 4.48 -10.12 -0.38
CA ASN A 88 4.80 -11.49 -0.74
C ASN A 88 5.63 -11.58 -2.03
N SER A 89 5.42 -10.69 -2.99
CA SER A 89 6.21 -10.63 -4.23
C SER A 89 7.68 -10.37 -3.94
N VAL A 90 7.99 -9.40 -3.08
CA VAL A 90 9.38 -9.06 -2.70
C VAL A 90 10.01 -10.16 -1.85
N ARG A 91 9.25 -10.82 -0.96
CA ARG A 91 9.75 -11.97 -0.19
C ARG A 91 10.05 -13.19 -1.08
N ASN A 92 9.28 -13.39 -2.14
CA ASN A 92 9.40 -14.55 -3.03
C ASN A 92 10.40 -14.35 -4.18
N SER A 93 10.69 -13.10 -4.61
CA SER A 93 11.79 -12.83 -5.55
C SER A 93 13.15 -13.23 -4.96
N ASP A 94 13.28 -13.15 -3.65
CA ASP A 94 14.47 -13.55 -2.91
C ASP A 94 14.65 -15.08 -2.79
N ASN A 95 13.57 -15.87 -2.77
CA ASN A 95 13.62 -17.35 -2.73
C ASN A 95 13.97 -18.01 -4.07
N ARG A 96 13.94 -17.27 -5.19
CA ARG A 96 14.28 -17.79 -6.53
C ARG A 96 15.74 -17.54 -6.93
N SER A 97 16.51 -16.86 -6.07
CA SER A 97 17.90 -16.47 -6.35
C SER A 97 18.94 -17.36 -5.65
N VAL A 98 18.54 -18.57 -5.23
CA VAL A 98 19.42 -19.62 -4.64
C VAL A 98 19.52 -20.79 -5.61
#